data_AF-A0A0L8HEN6-F1
#
_entry.id   AF-A0A0L8HEN6-F1
#
_cell.length_a   1.000
_cell.length_b   1.000
_cell.length_c   1.000
_cell.angle_alpha   90.00
_cell.angle_beta   90.00
_cell.angle_gamma   90.00
#
_symmetry.space_group_name_H-M   'P 1'
#
loop_
_entity.id
_entity.type
_entity.pdbx_description
1 polymer ?
#
loop_
_entity_poly.entity_id
_entity_poly.type
_entity_poly.pdbx_seq_one_letter_code
_entity_poly.pdbx_strand_id
1 'polypeptide(L)'
;MAAVFDNVHIAIYKESGYFDHSDKAPHRIEIIKEQNQVTVNIYCDGSKKIIIPIDSNADYARVGRQSIVFSKDQTSFQANFASVHVMKSFLYRLNEFTNGRKSVFSERTDDASAVQYFQFYGYLSQQQNMMQDYIRTSTYQRAMLANIDDFHDKVILDVGAGSGILSFFAIQAGARKVYAIEASSMAQHCEMLVKDNRLVDQIVVITGKVEDVTIPEEVDTIISEPMGYMLFNERMLESFLHAKKWLKPGGRMFPTQGDLHVAPFTDEALYMEQYSKANFWYQESFHGVNLISLRNAAVTEYFRQPIVDTFDIRICLAKSNKHVVDFQKAREQDLHIIDIPLTFSMMQSGLVHGLAFWFDVAFFGTNNSVWLSTAPTEALTHWYQVRCLVQTPVLVKQGQTLTGKVLLRCNKRQSYDVDIELNIPGTNTKSTNSLDLKNPYFRYTGQTPQPPAGNSNQSPSDSYWNSVATGNLSNNCLSGNQSSYINGILNGLTDNTQVIAQQGVVQTNLIPLWSQ
;
A
#
# COMPACT_ATOMS: atom_id res chain seq x y z
N MET A 1 9.43 23.32 -31.13
CA MET A 1 9.46 21.90 -31.55
C MET A 1 8.06 21.49 -31.98
N ALA A 2 7.91 20.62 -32.99
CA ALA A 2 6.60 20.19 -33.48
C ALA A 2 6.54 18.68 -33.73
N ALA A 3 5.40 18.04 -33.45
CA ALA A 3 5.11 16.65 -33.76
C ALA A 3 3.74 16.54 -34.42
N VAL A 4 3.64 15.79 -35.52
CA VAL A 4 2.46 15.75 -36.38
C VAL A 4 1.85 14.35 -36.40
N PHE A 5 0.53 14.28 -36.35
CA PHE A 5 -0.26 13.05 -36.37
C PHE A 5 -1.42 13.23 -37.36
N ASP A 6 -1.40 12.45 -38.43
CA ASP A 6 -2.44 12.46 -39.45
C ASP A 6 -3.47 11.35 -39.22
N ASN A 7 -4.60 11.44 -39.92
CA ASN A 7 -5.69 10.46 -39.88
C ASN A 7 -6.32 10.29 -38.49
N VAL A 8 -6.48 11.39 -37.75
CA VAL A 8 -7.15 11.40 -36.44
C VAL A 8 -8.59 11.86 -36.62
N HIS A 9 -9.56 11.08 -36.13
CA HIS A 9 -10.97 11.45 -36.18
C HIS A 9 -11.33 12.23 -34.92
N ILE A 10 -12.06 13.34 -35.06
CA ILE A 10 -12.43 14.19 -33.95
C ILE A 10 -13.94 14.09 -33.72
N ALA A 11 -14.34 13.91 -32.47
CA ALA A 11 -15.73 13.98 -32.05
C ALA A 11 -15.89 15.04 -30.98
N ILE A 12 -16.99 15.79 -31.02
CA ILE A 12 -17.26 16.88 -30.07
C ILE A 12 -18.32 16.42 -29.09
N TYR A 13 -18.09 16.62 -27.80
CA TYR A 13 -19.06 16.29 -26.76
C TYR A 13 -20.24 17.28 -26.82
N LYS A 14 -21.46 16.76 -26.95
CA LYS A 14 -22.69 17.56 -26.95
C LYS A 14 -23.34 17.57 -25.57
N GLU A 15 -24.12 18.62 -25.30
CA GLU A 15 -24.95 18.74 -24.09
C GLU A 15 -25.92 17.57 -23.87
N SER A 16 -26.24 16.83 -24.95
CA SER A 16 -27.03 15.60 -24.91
C SER A 16 -26.33 14.40 -24.26
N GLY A 17 -25.09 14.55 -23.78
CA GLY A 17 -24.36 13.53 -23.02
C GLY A 17 -23.50 12.55 -23.85
N TYR A 18 -23.40 12.74 -25.17
CA TYR A 18 -22.67 11.86 -26.09
C TYR A 18 -21.69 12.64 -26.98
N PHE A 19 -20.63 11.96 -27.44
CA PHE A 19 -19.75 12.48 -28.48
C PHE A 19 -20.43 12.40 -29.85
N ASP A 20 -20.46 13.53 -30.56
CA ASP A 20 -20.95 13.59 -31.92
C ASP A 20 -19.87 13.16 -32.91
N HIS A 21 -20.10 12.02 -33.55
CA HIS A 21 -19.26 11.43 -34.58
C HIS A 21 -19.77 11.73 -36.00
N SER A 22 -20.58 12.79 -36.17
CA SER A 22 -21.08 13.20 -37.48
C SER A 22 -19.95 13.63 -38.42
N ASP A 23 -18.87 14.20 -37.89
CA ASP A 23 -17.64 14.45 -38.64
C ASP A 23 -16.84 13.15 -38.81
N LYS A 24 -16.77 12.68 -40.05
CA LYS A 24 -16.02 11.48 -40.45
C LYS A 24 -14.73 11.83 -41.17
N ALA A 25 -14.40 13.11 -41.31
CA ALA A 25 -13.19 13.51 -41.99
C ALA A 25 -11.96 13.15 -41.14
N PRO A 26 -10.87 12.66 -41.77
CA PRO A 26 -9.59 12.55 -41.08
C PRO A 26 -8.99 13.94 -40.87
N HIS A 27 -8.59 14.25 -39.65
CA HIS A 27 -7.91 15.49 -39.30
C HIS A 27 -6.43 15.27 -39.05
N ARG A 28 -5.67 16.36 -39.20
CA ARG A 28 -4.28 16.45 -38.77
C ARG A 28 -4.24 17.12 -37.39
N ILE A 29 -3.53 16.50 -36.45
CA ILE A 29 -3.21 17.07 -35.14
C ILE A 29 -1.71 17.38 -35.09
N GLU A 30 -1.37 18.53 -34.54
CA GLU A 30 0.01 18.94 -34.33
C GLU A 30 0.24 19.41 -32.89
N ILE A 31 1.26 18.85 -32.25
CA ILE A 31 1.73 19.30 -30.95
C ILE A 31 2.84 20.31 -31.20
N ILE A 32 2.66 21.56 -30.78
CA ILE A 32 3.67 22.61 -30.93
C ILE A 32 4.14 23.05 -29.54
N LYS A 33 5.46 23.08 -29.35
CA LYS A 33 6.11 23.74 -28.22
C LYS A 33 6.81 25.00 -28.69
N GLU A 34 6.33 26.15 -28.22
CA GLU A 34 6.92 27.47 -28.42
C GLU A 34 7.22 28.07 -27.03
N GLN A 35 8.49 28.39 -26.78
CA GLN A 35 8.97 28.84 -25.47
C GLN A 35 8.53 27.90 -24.32
N ASN A 36 7.65 28.37 -23.43
CA ASN A 36 7.10 27.64 -22.28
C ASN A 36 5.65 27.16 -22.49
N GLN A 37 5.08 27.32 -23.67
CA GLN A 37 3.70 26.93 -23.95
C GLN A 37 3.67 25.75 -24.92
N VAL A 38 2.93 24.72 -24.55
CA VAL A 38 2.60 23.60 -25.44
C VAL A 38 1.17 23.78 -25.91
N THR A 39 0.93 23.59 -27.21
CA THR A 39 -0.42 23.63 -27.80
C THR A 39 -0.66 22.39 -28.62
N VAL A 40 -1.87 21.84 -28.52
CA VAL A 40 -2.39 20.82 -29.43
C VAL A 40 -3.30 21.50 -30.43
N ASN A 41 -2.93 21.42 -31.69
CA ASN A 41 -3.59 22.13 -32.79
C ASN A 41 -4.27 21.12 -33.70
N ILE A 42 -5.57 21.28 -33.90
CA ILE A 42 -6.37 20.44 -34.78
C ILE A 42 -6.67 21.24 -36.06
N TYR A 43 -6.29 20.65 -37.19
CA TYR A 43 -6.50 21.22 -38.51
C TYR A 43 -7.73 20.60 -39.17
N CYS A 44 -8.62 21.46 -39.66
CA CYS A 44 -9.75 21.08 -40.49
C CYS A 44 -9.60 21.78 -41.84
N ASP A 45 -9.61 21.02 -42.94
CA ASP A 45 -9.47 21.53 -44.31
C ASP A 45 -8.19 22.37 -44.54
N GLY A 46 -7.08 21.98 -43.90
CA GLY A 46 -5.79 22.69 -43.99
C GLY A 46 -5.73 23.98 -43.17
N SER A 47 -6.82 24.39 -42.53
CA SER A 47 -6.88 25.55 -41.63
C SER A 47 -6.83 25.13 -40.16
N LYS A 48 -6.07 25.88 -39.34
CA LYS A 48 -5.96 25.66 -37.90
C LYS A 48 -7.25 26.12 -37.22
N LYS A 49 -8.17 25.18 -36.91
CA LYS A 49 -9.50 25.53 -36.36
C LYS A 49 -9.57 25.44 -34.84
N ILE A 50 -8.88 24.48 -34.22
CA ILE A 50 -8.91 24.28 -32.77
C ILE A 50 -7.50 24.33 -32.21
N ILE A 51 -7.30 25.17 -31.19
CA ILE A 51 -6.03 25.38 -30.51
C ILE A 51 -6.26 25.12 -29.04
N ILE A 52 -5.70 24.04 -28.52
CA ILE A 52 -5.83 23.65 -27.12
C ILE A 52 -4.49 23.98 -26.45
N PRO A 53 -4.39 25.05 -25.64
CA PRO A 53 -3.22 25.24 -24.81
C PRO A 53 -3.15 24.10 -23.79
N ILE A 54 -1.97 23.56 -23.59
CA ILE A 54 -1.69 22.54 -22.58
C ILE A 54 -1.04 23.27 -21.41
N ASP A 55 -1.87 23.89 -20.59
CA ASP A 55 -1.51 24.66 -19.39
C ASP A 55 -2.10 24.00 -18.12
N SER A 56 -1.99 24.68 -16.96
CA SER A 56 -2.48 24.18 -15.67
C SER A 56 -3.96 23.77 -15.68
N ASN A 57 -4.75 24.33 -16.59
CA ASN A 57 -6.20 24.17 -16.66
C ASN A 57 -6.65 23.27 -17.82
N ALA A 58 -5.70 22.77 -18.61
CA ALA A 58 -5.96 21.86 -19.71
C ALA A 58 -5.99 20.40 -19.22
N ASP A 59 -7.17 19.79 -19.33
CA ASP A 59 -7.41 18.39 -19.01
C ASP A 59 -7.37 17.54 -20.28
N TYR A 60 -6.65 16.42 -20.21
CA TYR A 60 -6.76 15.36 -21.20
C TYR A 60 -6.68 13.99 -20.55
N ALA A 61 -7.51 13.07 -21.01
CA ALA A 61 -7.59 11.71 -20.47
C ALA A 61 -7.67 10.69 -21.60
N ARG A 62 -7.05 9.53 -21.41
CA ARG A 62 -7.21 8.41 -22.32
C ARG A 62 -8.61 7.82 -22.14
N VAL A 63 -9.33 7.65 -23.25
CA VAL A 63 -10.64 6.99 -23.27
C VAL A 63 -10.56 5.78 -24.20
N GLY A 64 -10.78 4.60 -23.63
CA GLY A 64 -10.68 3.33 -24.36
C GLY A 64 -9.26 2.99 -24.84
N ARG A 65 -9.18 2.25 -25.96
CA ARG A 65 -7.90 1.72 -26.47
C ARG A 65 -7.10 2.69 -27.34
N GLN A 66 -7.78 3.57 -28.07
CA GLN A 66 -7.20 4.35 -29.16
C GLN A 66 -7.61 5.83 -29.15
N SER A 67 -8.26 6.32 -28.10
CA SER A 67 -8.75 7.69 -28.05
C SER A 67 -8.22 8.48 -26.85
N ILE A 68 -8.16 9.79 -27.03
CA ILE A 68 -7.83 10.77 -25.98
C ILE A 68 -8.92 11.84 -26.03
N VAL A 69 -9.43 12.24 -24.87
CA VAL A 69 -10.32 13.38 -24.74
C VAL A 69 -9.52 14.58 -24.28
N PHE A 70 -9.72 15.73 -24.91
CA PHE A 70 -9.20 17.03 -24.51
C PHE A 70 -10.36 17.93 -24.11
N SER A 71 -10.21 18.75 -23.08
CA SER A 71 -11.21 19.75 -22.69
C SER A 71 -10.67 21.16 -22.86
N LYS A 72 -11.48 22.05 -23.45
CA LYS A 72 -11.21 23.48 -23.59
C LYS A 72 -12.50 24.28 -23.51
N ASP A 73 -12.54 25.32 -22.68
CA ASP A 73 -13.67 26.27 -22.59
C ASP A 73 -15.05 25.58 -22.52
N GLN A 74 -15.17 24.59 -21.63
CA GLN A 74 -16.38 23.76 -21.41
C GLN A 74 -16.78 22.84 -22.59
N THR A 75 -15.96 22.75 -23.63
CA THR A 75 -16.14 21.81 -24.74
C THR A 75 -15.11 20.69 -24.68
N SER A 76 -15.56 19.44 -24.75
CA SER A 76 -14.67 18.27 -24.80
C SER A 76 -14.58 17.70 -26.20
N PHE A 77 -13.37 17.36 -26.62
CA PHE A 77 -13.03 16.82 -27.94
C PHE A 77 -12.42 15.45 -27.77
N GLN A 78 -13.01 14.41 -28.36
CA GLN A 78 -12.40 13.09 -28.44
C GLN A 78 -11.60 12.97 -29.74
N ALA A 79 -10.29 12.79 -29.62
CA ALA A 79 -9.40 12.43 -30.71
C ALA A 79 -9.24 10.91 -30.76
N ASN A 80 -9.67 10.29 -31.86
CA ASN A 80 -9.56 8.86 -32.10
C ASN A 80 -8.47 8.56 -33.15
N PHE A 81 -7.43 7.87 -32.73
CA PHE A 81 -6.23 7.62 -33.53
C PHE A 81 -6.34 6.31 -34.31
N ALA A 82 -5.69 6.24 -35.48
CA ALA A 82 -5.72 5.07 -36.36
C ALA A 82 -5.21 3.76 -35.72
N SER A 83 -4.39 3.85 -34.67
CA SER A 83 -3.98 2.67 -33.89
C SER A 83 -3.56 3.04 -32.46
N VAL A 84 -3.50 2.03 -31.59
CA VAL A 84 -2.97 2.16 -30.22
C VAL A 84 -1.53 2.66 -30.24
N HIS A 85 -0.73 2.23 -31.23
CA HIS A 85 0.66 2.63 -31.35
C HIS A 85 0.81 4.12 -31.66
N VAL A 86 -0.02 4.64 -32.58
CA VAL A 86 -0.05 6.07 -32.93
C VAL A 86 -0.51 6.92 -31.75
N MET A 87 -1.57 6.49 -31.03
CA MET A 87 -2.02 7.16 -29.81
C MET A 87 -0.93 7.20 -28.72
N LYS A 88 -0.21 6.09 -28.51
CA LYS A 88 0.91 6.05 -27.56
C LYS A 88 2.06 6.98 -27.98
N SER A 89 2.39 7.02 -29.27
CA SER A 89 3.40 7.93 -29.82
C SER A 89 2.98 9.40 -29.63
N PHE A 90 1.69 9.71 -29.82
CA PHE A 90 1.12 11.02 -29.51
C PHE A 90 1.31 11.41 -28.05
N LEU A 91 0.92 10.55 -27.11
CA LEU A 91 1.09 10.80 -25.67
C LEU A 91 2.57 10.95 -25.29
N TYR A 92 3.45 10.14 -25.87
CA TYR A 92 4.89 10.25 -25.64
C TYR A 92 5.41 11.63 -26.04
N ARG A 93 5.09 12.09 -27.26
CA ARG A 93 5.50 13.41 -27.74
C ARG A 93 4.88 14.56 -26.96
N LEU A 94 3.61 14.44 -26.57
CA LEU A 94 2.94 15.41 -25.73
C LEU A 94 3.64 15.54 -24.36
N ASN A 95 4.03 14.42 -23.77
CA ASN A 95 4.78 14.36 -22.53
C ASN A 95 6.19 14.97 -22.67
N GLU A 96 6.94 14.59 -23.72
CA GLU A 96 8.25 15.20 -24.01
C GLU A 96 8.15 16.73 -24.14
N PHE A 97 7.12 17.23 -24.84
CA PHE A 97 7.00 18.66 -25.11
C PHE A 97 6.55 19.45 -23.89
N THR A 98 5.75 18.86 -23.01
CA THR A 98 5.35 19.47 -21.72
C THR A 98 6.44 19.44 -20.65
N ASN A 99 7.70 19.12 -21.02
CA ASN A 99 8.82 18.87 -20.11
C ASN A 99 8.55 17.72 -19.12
N GLY A 100 7.55 16.88 -19.42
CA GLY A 100 6.82 16.12 -18.44
C GLY A 100 6.18 17.08 -17.45
N ARG A 101 4.85 17.23 -17.51
CA ARG A 101 4.10 17.57 -16.30
C ARG A 101 4.46 16.47 -15.29
N LYS A 102 5.43 16.76 -14.42
CA LYS A 102 5.80 15.82 -13.39
C LYS A 102 4.74 15.97 -12.33
N SER A 103 3.81 15.03 -12.30
CA SER A 103 2.91 14.95 -11.16
C SER A 103 3.69 14.69 -9.89
N VAL A 104 3.08 15.00 -8.75
CA VAL A 104 3.65 14.78 -7.42
C VAL A 104 4.23 13.36 -7.30
N PHE A 105 3.53 12.36 -7.85
CA PHE A 105 4.02 10.98 -7.92
C PHE A 105 5.33 10.82 -8.70
N SER A 106 5.44 11.41 -9.89
CA SER A 106 6.64 11.30 -10.74
C SER A 106 7.82 12.12 -10.25
N GLU A 107 7.58 13.18 -9.45
CA GLU A 107 8.67 13.92 -8.83
C GLU A 107 9.31 13.13 -7.68
N ARG A 108 8.50 12.36 -6.94
CA ARG A 108 8.93 11.61 -5.75
C ARG A 108 9.35 10.17 -6.02
N THR A 109 9.10 9.63 -7.21
CA THR A 109 9.31 8.21 -7.54
C THR A 109 10.19 8.04 -8.77
N ASP A 110 11.18 7.16 -8.69
CA ASP A 110 11.99 6.77 -9.84
C ASP A 110 11.15 5.94 -10.85
N ASP A 111 11.27 6.26 -12.13
CA ASP A 111 10.45 5.63 -13.20
C ASP A 111 10.56 4.10 -13.22
N ALA A 112 11.75 3.54 -13.01
CA ALA A 112 11.95 2.10 -12.96
C ALA A 112 11.19 1.45 -11.78
N SER A 113 11.16 2.11 -10.62
CA SER A 113 10.40 1.64 -9.46
C SER A 113 8.90 1.69 -9.77
N ALA A 114 8.42 2.80 -10.32
CA ALA A 114 7.00 2.97 -10.66
C ALA A 114 6.52 1.92 -11.66
N VAL A 115 7.29 1.64 -12.71
CA VAL A 115 6.93 0.64 -13.71
C VAL A 115 6.85 -0.76 -13.10
N GLN A 116 7.85 -1.16 -12.32
CA GLN A 116 7.85 -2.46 -11.64
C GLN A 116 6.67 -2.59 -10.66
N TYR A 117 6.38 -1.52 -9.92
CA TYR A 117 5.27 -1.45 -8.97
C TYR A 117 3.92 -1.70 -9.65
N PHE A 118 3.58 -0.92 -10.69
CA PHE A 118 2.30 -1.09 -11.38
C PHE A 118 2.22 -2.38 -12.20
N GLN A 119 3.35 -2.91 -12.69
CA GLN A 119 3.36 -4.24 -13.30
C GLN A 119 3.04 -5.34 -12.29
N PHE A 120 3.62 -5.28 -11.09
CA PHE A 120 3.35 -6.22 -10.01
C PHE A 120 1.85 -6.27 -9.67
N TYR A 121 1.22 -5.11 -9.47
CA TYR A 121 -0.21 -5.02 -9.16
C TYR A 121 -1.15 -5.31 -10.34
N GLY A 122 -0.62 -5.32 -11.56
CA GLY A 122 -1.34 -5.73 -12.76
C GLY A 122 -1.56 -7.24 -12.90
N TYR A 123 -0.94 -8.07 -12.06
CA TYR A 123 -1.14 -9.53 -12.08
C TYR A 123 -2.33 -9.95 -11.22
N LEU A 124 -3.23 -10.75 -11.80
CA LEU A 124 -4.39 -11.33 -11.08
C LEU A 124 -3.98 -12.19 -9.89
N SER A 125 -2.84 -12.88 -9.96
CA SER A 125 -2.33 -13.68 -8.83
C SER A 125 -2.01 -12.82 -7.60
N GLN A 126 -1.53 -11.59 -7.78
CA GLN A 126 -1.28 -10.68 -6.66
C GLN A 126 -2.58 -10.15 -6.06
N GLN A 127 -3.55 -9.81 -6.90
CA GLN A 127 -4.90 -9.47 -6.44
C GLN A 127 -5.55 -10.63 -5.68
N GLN A 128 -5.38 -11.86 -6.17
CA GLN A 128 -5.86 -13.06 -5.49
C GLN A 128 -5.20 -13.25 -4.13
N ASN A 129 -3.88 -13.10 -4.02
CA ASN A 129 -3.17 -13.19 -2.74
C ASN A 129 -3.75 -12.21 -1.70
N MET A 130 -4.02 -10.98 -2.13
CA MET A 130 -4.63 -9.94 -1.29
C MET A 130 -6.09 -10.28 -0.90
N MET A 131 -6.89 -10.77 -1.85
CA MET A 131 -8.30 -11.11 -1.62
C MET A 131 -8.48 -12.39 -0.80
N GLN A 132 -7.53 -13.32 -0.86
CA GLN A 132 -7.53 -14.56 -0.07
C GLN A 132 -7.11 -14.32 1.40
N ASP A 133 -6.48 -13.19 1.71
CA ASP A 133 -6.39 -12.71 3.08
C ASP A 133 -7.79 -12.33 3.56
N TYR A 134 -8.45 -13.30 4.19
CA TYR A 134 -9.81 -13.16 4.68
C TYR A 134 -9.92 -12.12 5.79
N ILE A 135 -8.93 -12.02 6.68
CA ILE A 135 -8.93 -11.05 7.79
C ILE A 135 -8.95 -9.64 7.22
N ARG A 136 -8.03 -9.36 6.27
CA ARG A 136 -8.03 -8.10 5.51
C ARG A 136 -9.38 -7.85 4.86
N THR A 137 -9.79 -8.72 3.94
CA THR A 137 -10.93 -8.45 3.05
C THR A 137 -12.25 -8.34 3.83
N SER A 138 -12.48 -9.24 4.79
CA SER A 138 -13.70 -9.23 5.60
C SER A 138 -13.76 -8.07 6.60
N THR A 139 -12.62 -7.60 7.11
CA THR A 139 -12.60 -6.46 8.04
C THR A 139 -12.97 -5.16 7.31
N TYR A 140 -12.49 -4.97 6.08
CA TYR A 140 -12.92 -3.86 5.22
C TYR A 140 -14.42 -3.90 4.93
N GLN A 141 -14.94 -5.05 4.50
CA GLN A 141 -16.38 -5.20 4.24
C GLN A 141 -17.19 -4.88 5.50
N ARG A 142 -16.78 -5.44 6.65
CA ARG A 142 -17.45 -5.20 7.94
C ARG A 142 -17.38 -3.74 8.36
N ALA A 143 -16.25 -3.07 8.17
CA ALA A 143 -16.09 -1.66 8.51
C ALA A 143 -17.10 -0.79 7.74
N MET A 144 -17.33 -1.07 6.46
CA MET A 144 -18.30 -0.34 5.63
C MET A 144 -19.75 -0.70 6.02
N LEU A 145 -20.08 -1.98 6.12
CA LEU A 145 -21.43 -2.44 6.46
C LEU A 145 -21.85 -2.09 7.90
N ALA A 146 -20.91 -1.95 8.84
CA ALA A 146 -21.19 -1.51 10.19
C ALA A 146 -21.39 0.01 10.31
N ASN A 147 -21.14 0.76 9.23
CA ASN A 147 -21.19 2.22 9.17
C ASN A 147 -21.94 2.70 7.93
N ILE A 148 -23.09 2.09 7.63
CA ILE A 148 -23.91 2.38 6.44
C ILE A 148 -24.20 3.88 6.27
N ASP A 149 -24.34 4.65 7.37
CA ASP A 149 -24.59 6.11 7.29
C ASP A 149 -23.46 6.90 6.60
N ASP A 150 -22.23 6.36 6.58
CA ASP A 150 -21.08 6.95 5.90
C ASP A 150 -21.02 6.59 4.39
N PHE A 151 -21.91 5.70 3.91
CA PHE A 151 -21.92 5.18 2.53
C PHE A 151 -23.28 5.35 1.83
N HIS A 152 -24.40 5.17 2.53
CA HIS A 152 -25.74 5.20 1.95
C HIS A 152 -26.04 6.54 1.25
N ASP A 153 -26.45 6.47 -0.01
CA ASP A 153 -26.69 7.63 -0.89
C ASP A 153 -25.49 8.57 -1.08
N LYS A 154 -24.27 8.14 -0.72
CA LYS A 154 -23.04 8.94 -0.81
C LYS A 154 -22.24 8.70 -2.09
N VAL A 155 -21.36 9.64 -2.40
CA VAL A 155 -20.32 9.49 -3.44
C VAL A 155 -19.02 9.08 -2.78
N ILE A 156 -18.42 8.00 -3.30
CA ILE A 156 -17.24 7.36 -2.74
C ILE A 156 -16.08 7.44 -3.74
N LEU A 157 -14.87 7.61 -3.23
CA LEU A 157 -13.64 7.48 -4.01
C LEU A 157 -12.84 6.28 -3.51
N ASP A 158 -12.55 5.33 -4.39
CA ASP A 158 -11.69 4.17 -4.14
C ASP A 158 -10.31 4.41 -4.79
N VAL A 159 -9.28 4.58 -3.96
CA VAL A 159 -7.93 4.96 -4.41
C VAL A 159 -7.05 3.71 -4.48
N GLY A 160 -6.59 3.39 -5.69
CA GLY A 160 -5.85 2.14 -5.96
C GLY A 160 -6.80 0.95 -5.90
N ALA A 161 -7.90 1.03 -6.66
CA ALA A 161 -9.03 0.11 -6.55
C ALA A 161 -8.65 -1.36 -6.85
N GLY A 162 -7.56 -1.62 -7.57
CA GLY A 162 -7.16 -2.97 -7.95
C GLY A 162 -8.27 -3.68 -8.73
N SER A 163 -8.75 -4.81 -8.21
CA SER A 163 -9.90 -5.54 -8.77
C SER A 163 -11.26 -4.83 -8.58
N GLY A 164 -11.31 -3.78 -7.76
CA GLY A 164 -12.54 -3.05 -7.41
C GLY A 164 -13.27 -3.61 -6.19
N ILE A 165 -12.69 -4.58 -5.46
CA ILE A 165 -13.38 -5.27 -4.36
C ILE A 165 -13.95 -4.32 -3.29
N LEU A 166 -13.22 -3.25 -2.95
CA LEU A 166 -13.69 -2.24 -1.98
C LEU A 166 -14.82 -1.39 -2.55
N SER A 167 -14.76 -1.04 -3.84
CA SER A 167 -15.86 -0.39 -4.56
C SER A 167 -17.16 -1.23 -4.50
N PHE A 168 -17.08 -2.55 -4.66
CA PHE A 168 -18.26 -3.42 -4.51
C PHE A 168 -18.81 -3.41 -3.08
N PHE A 169 -17.96 -3.38 -2.04
CA PHE A 169 -18.40 -3.27 -0.65
C PHE A 169 -19.08 -1.93 -0.36
N ALA A 170 -18.59 -0.84 -0.96
CA ALA A 170 -19.24 0.45 -0.87
C ALA A 170 -20.66 0.44 -1.48
N ILE A 171 -20.85 -0.20 -2.64
CA ILE A 171 -22.19 -0.40 -3.23
C ILE A 171 -23.07 -1.28 -2.33
N GLN A 172 -22.52 -2.35 -1.74
CA GLN A 172 -23.26 -3.17 -0.76
C GLN A 172 -23.72 -2.37 0.47
N ALA A 173 -22.95 -1.36 0.86
CA ALA A 173 -23.30 -0.42 1.93
C ALA A 173 -24.26 0.70 1.49
N GLY A 174 -24.73 0.68 0.23
CA GLY A 174 -25.71 1.63 -0.30
C GLY A 174 -25.12 2.88 -0.96
N ALA A 175 -23.84 2.88 -1.33
CA ALA A 175 -23.24 3.99 -2.05
C ALA A 175 -23.99 4.31 -3.35
N ARG A 176 -24.33 5.58 -3.54
CA ARG A 176 -24.98 6.06 -4.77
C ARG A 176 -24.05 5.93 -5.98
N LYS A 177 -22.76 6.21 -5.77
CA LYS A 177 -21.75 6.25 -6.82
C LYS A 177 -20.35 6.03 -6.25
N VAL A 178 -19.52 5.31 -6.98
CA VAL A 178 -18.11 5.07 -6.64
C VAL A 178 -17.22 5.44 -7.82
N TYR A 179 -16.21 6.25 -7.58
CA TYR A 179 -15.10 6.47 -8.50
C TYR A 179 -13.95 5.56 -8.12
N ALA A 180 -13.64 4.59 -8.97
CA ALA A 180 -12.58 3.60 -8.72
C ALA A 180 -11.33 3.97 -9.54
N ILE A 181 -10.34 4.60 -8.90
CA ILE A 181 -9.09 5.00 -9.55
C ILE A 181 -8.09 3.85 -9.46
N GLU A 182 -7.59 3.39 -10.61
CA GLU A 182 -6.58 2.33 -10.69
C GLU A 182 -5.54 2.67 -11.77
N ALA A 183 -4.26 2.65 -11.40
CA ALA A 183 -3.17 3.09 -12.28
C ALA A 183 -2.58 1.95 -13.14
N SER A 184 -2.67 0.70 -12.67
CA SER A 184 -2.15 -0.47 -13.38
C SER A 184 -3.10 -0.97 -14.47
N SER A 185 -2.68 -2.03 -15.17
CA SER A 185 -3.56 -2.73 -16.12
C SER A 185 -4.75 -3.42 -15.46
N MET A 186 -4.77 -3.54 -14.12
CA MET A 186 -5.86 -4.15 -13.37
C MET A 186 -7.19 -3.41 -13.55
N ALA A 187 -7.15 -2.11 -13.89
CA ALA A 187 -8.33 -1.32 -14.23
C ALA A 187 -9.25 -2.00 -15.27
N GLN A 188 -8.66 -2.71 -16.25
CA GLN A 188 -9.44 -3.43 -17.27
C GLN A 188 -10.21 -4.63 -16.69
N HIS A 189 -9.64 -5.30 -15.68
CA HIS A 189 -10.32 -6.39 -14.98
C HIS A 189 -11.36 -5.86 -14.00
N CYS A 190 -11.10 -4.72 -13.36
CA CYS A 190 -12.09 -4.00 -12.57
C CYS A 190 -13.31 -3.61 -13.43
N GLU A 191 -13.10 -2.99 -14.59
CA GLU A 191 -14.18 -2.67 -15.55
C GLU A 191 -14.99 -3.91 -15.97
N MET A 192 -14.32 -5.03 -16.20
CA MET A 192 -14.97 -6.31 -16.53
C MET A 192 -15.87 -6.79 -15.38
N LEU A 193 -15.37 -6.78 -14.15
CA LEU A 193 -16.17 -7.16 -12.97
C LEU A 193 -17.35 -6.21 -12.76
N VAL A 194 -17.16 -4.90 -12.90
CA VAL A 194 -18.23 -3.91 -12.78
C VAL A 194 -19.35 -4.18 -13.80
N LYS A 195 -18.96 -4.46 -15.06
CA LYS A 195 -19.90 -4.78 -16.12
C LYS A 195 -20.67 -6.07 -15.84
N ASP A 196 -19.96 -7.14 -15.48
CA ASP A 196 -20.58 -8.45 -15.27
C ASP A 196 -21.50 -8.43 -14.06
N ASN A 197 -21.18 -7.65 -13.03
CA ASN A 197 -22.03 -7.38 -11.86
C ASN A 197 -23.14 -6.36 -12.10
N ARG A 198 -23.31 -5.83 -13.32
CA ARG A 198 -24.36 -4.87 -13.70
C ARG A 198 -24.33 -3.56 -12.89
N LEU A 199 -23.14 -3.11 -12.53
CA LEU A 199 -22.94 -1.90 -11.71
C LEU A 199 -22.32 -0.73 -12.50
N VAL A 200 -22.40 -0.76 -13.83
CA VAL A 200 -21.80 0.25 -14.73
C VAL A 200 -22.31 1.68 -14.48
N ASP A 201 -23.54 1.82 -13.98
CA ASP A 201 -24.14 3.13 -13.70
C ASP A 201 -23.73 3.68 -12.31
N GLN A 202 -23.18 2.82 -11.45
CA GLN A 202 -22.83 3.17 -10.06
C GLN A 202 -21.31 3.21 -9.83
N ILE A 203 -20.53 2.32 -10.46
CA ILE A 203 -19.06 2.27 -10.33
C ILE A 203 -18.42 2.77 -11.62
N VAL A 204 -17.70 3.89 -11.54
CA VAL A 204 -16.95 4.49 -12.66
C VAL A 204 -15.46 4.20 -12.46
N VAL A 205 -14.91 3.31 -13.28
CA VAL A 205 -13.47 2.99 -13.26
C VAL A 205 -12.69 4.07 -14.02
N ILE A 206 -11.66 4.61 -13.38
CA ILE A 206 -10.80 5.65 -13.93
C ILE A 206 -9.37 5.12 -13.97
N THR A 207 -8.87 4.88 -15.18
CA THR A 207 -7.50 4.40 -15.36
C THR A 207 -6.51 5.56 -15.24
N GLY A 208 -5.66 5.53 -14.22
CA GLY A 208 -4.59 6.52 -14.02
C GLY A 208 -4.15 6.64 -12.58
N LYS A 209 -3.14 7.48 -12.34
CA LYS A 209 -2.68 7.79 -10.98
C LYS A 209 -3.59 8.84 -10.36
N VAL A 210 -3.85 8.72 -9.05
CA VAL A 210 -4.71 9.67 -8.31
C VAL A 210 -4.19 11.11 -8.37
N GLU A 211 -2.88 11.27 -8.57
CA GLU A 211 -2.22 12.56 -8.76
C GLU A 211 -2.49 13.18 -10.13
N ASP A 212 -2.76 12.36 -11.15
CA ASP A 212 -2.82 12.74 -12.57
C ASP A 212 -4.25 12.89 -13.09
N VAL A 213 -5.20 12.17 -12.49
CA VAL A 213 -6.60 12.13 -12.96
C VAL A 213 -7.46 13.21 -12.29
N THR A 214 -8.61 13.48 -12.90
CA THR A 214 -9.68 14.32 -12.37
C THR A 214 -10.97 13.51 -12.22
N ILE A 215 -11.79 13.88 -11.24
CA ILE A 215 -13.17 13.40 -11.08
C ILE A 215 -14.12 14.61 -11.12
N PRO A 216 -15.37 14.44 -11.59
CA PRO A 216 -16.25 15.57 -11.90
C PRO A 216 -16.98 16.17 -10.68
N GLU A 217 -16.85 15.57 -9.49
CA GLU A 217 -17.52 16.02 -8.26
C GLU A 217 -16.69 15.66 -7.01
N GLU A 218 -16.91 16.39 -5.91
CA GLU A 218 -16.34 16.04 -4.60
C GLU A 218 -17.02 14.81 -4.00
N VAL A 219 -16.31 14.08 -3.13
CA VAL A 219 -16.75 12.82 -2.52
C VAL A 219 -16.99 12.95 -1.03
N ASP A 220 -17.92 12.15 -0.50
CA ASP A 220 -18.26 12.12 0.92
C ASP A 220 -17.29 11.25 1.73
N THR A 221 -16.81 10.15 1.13
CA THR A 221 -15.90 9.19 1.77
C THR A 221 -14.81 8.74 0.79
N ILE A 222 -13.56 8.72 1.23
CA ILE A 222 -12.44 8.09 0.51
C ILE A 222 -12.13 6.75 1.17
N ILE A 223 -12.09 5.69 0.37
CA ILE A 223 -11.68 4.34 0.77
C ILE A 223 -10.37 3.97 0.07
N SER A 224 -9.51 3.22 0.76
CA SER A 224 -8.31 2.64 0.16
C SER A 224 -7.76 1.52 1.03
N GLU A 225 -6.92 0.68 0.44
CA GLU A 225 -5.98 -0.17 1.17
C GLU A 225 -4.55 0.26 0.81
N PRO A 226 -4.00 1.28 1.51
CA PRO A 226 -2.69 1.85 1.20
C PRO A 226 -1.55 1.31 2.08
N MET A 227 -1.78 0.26 2.88
CA MET A 227 -0.82 -0.18 3.90
C MET A 227 0.22 -1.13 3.33
N GLY A 228 1.50 -0.77 3.49
CA GLY A 228 2.62 -1.67 3.22
C GLY A 228 3.20 -2.28 4.51
N TYR A 229 4.32 -3.00 4.37
CA TYR A 229 5.14 -3.38 5.51
C TYR A 229 5.49 -2.18 6.40
N MET A 230 5.47 -2.38 7.72
CA MET A 230 5.62 -1.30 8.70
C MET A 230 4.65 -0.12 8.47
N LEU A 231 3.44 -0.38 7.97
CA LEU A 231 2.41 0.59 7.57
C LEU A 231 2.78 1.46 6.35
N PHE A 232 4.03 1.92 6.26
CA PHE A 232 4.45 2.99 5.36
C PHE A 232 5.11 2.52 4.05
N ASN A 233 5.59 1.28 3.96
CA ASN A 233 6.25 0.80 2.73
C ASN A 233 5.35 0.99 1.50
N GLU A 234 5.94 1.10 0.31
CA GLU A 234 5.26 1.42 -0.96
C GLU A 234 4.85 2.89 -1.12
N ARG A 235 4.83 3.67 -0.03
CA ARG A 235 4.49 5.10 -0.01
C ARG A 235 3.08 5.40 -0.57
N MET A 236 2.20 4.40 -0.62
CA MET A 236 0.83 4.54 -1.12
C MET A 236 -0.04 5.42 -0.21
N LEU A 237 0.30 5.51 1.09
CA LEU A 237 -0.34 6.45 2.02
C LEU A 237 -0.25 7.91 1.54
N GLU A 238 0.81 8.30 0.83
CA GLU A 238 0.88 9.66 0.29
C GLU A 238 -0.14 9.88 -0.83
N SER A 239 -0.37 8.90 -1.71
CA SER A 239 -1.44 8.93 -2.72
C SER A 239 -2.83 8.95 -2.08
N PHE A 240 -3.02 8.21 -0.98
CA PHE A 240 -4.26 8.23 -0.20
C PHE A 240 -4.52 9.60 0.44
N LEU A 241 -3.50 10.26 0.98
CA LEU A 241 -3.61 11.63 1.51
C LEU A 241 -3.83 12.66 0.40
N HIS A 242 -3.19 12.51 -0.77
CA HIS A 242 -3.38 13.39 -1.94
C HIS A 242 -4.83 13.41 -2.41
N ALA A 243 -5.51 12.26 -2.32
CA ALA A 243 -6.91 12.11 -2.73
C ALA A 243 -7.87 13.02 -1.94
N LYS A 244 -7.48 13.50 -0.74
CA LYS A 244 -8.27 14.45 0.05
C LYS A 244 -8.59 15.76 -0.67
N LYS A 245 -7.89 16.08 -1.76
CA LYS A 245 -8.24 17.22 -2.62
C LYS A 245 -9.67 17.15 -3.18
N TRP A 246 -10.31 15.97 -3.18
CA TRP A 246 -11.72 15.78 -3.54
C TRP A 246 -12.64 15.47 -2.35
N LEU A 247 -12.12 15.40 -1.13
CA LEU A 247 -12.93 15.09 0.04
C LEU A 247 -13.71 16.33 0.48
N LYS A 248 -15.03 16.21 0.59
CA LYS A 248 -15.88 17.28 1.12
C LYS A 248 -15.47 17.64 2.55
N PRO A 249 -15.70 18.90 3.00
CA PRO A 249 -15.59 19.24 4.41
C PRO A 249 -16.44 18.32 5.29
N GLY A 250 -15.83 17.70 6.30
CA GLY A 250 -16.49 16.71 7.17
C GLY A 250 -16.59 15.29 6.57
N GLY A 251 -16.05 15.06 5.38
CA GLY A 251 -15.98 13.74 4.76
C GLY A 251 -15.09 12.75 5.53
N ARG A 252 -15.28 11.46 5.26
CA ARG A 252 -14.61 10.36 5.98
C ARG A 252 -13.46 9.78 5.16
N MET A 253 -12.48 9.22 5.88
CA MET A 253 -11.41 8.40 5.30
C MET A 253 -11.44 7.01 5.94
N PHE A 254 -11.40 5.97 5.11
CA PHE A 254 -11.41 4.58 5.51
C PHE A 254 -10.19 3.87 4.88
N PRO A 255 -9.16 3.51 5.68
CA PRO A 255 -9.03 3.71 7.13
C PRO A 255 -8.90 5.18 7.55
N THR A 256 -9.23 5.48 8.80
CA THR A 256 -9.18 6.83 9.39
C THR A 256 -7.86 7.09 10.12
N GLN A 257 -7.31 6.06 10.75
CA GLN A 257 -6.08 6.15 11.54
C GLN A 257 -5.21 4.90 11.34
N GLY A 258 -3.89 5.08 11.36
CA GLY A 258 -2.93 3.99 11.44
C GLY A 258 -2.03 4.12 12.67
N ASP A 259 -1.87 3.02 13.40
CA ASP A 259 -1.06 2.92 14.61
C ASP A 259 0.12 1.99 14.33
N LEU A 260 1.34 2.53 14.22
CA LEU A 260 2.56 1.73 14.14
C LEU A 260 3.05 1.41 15.56
N HIS A 261 3.12 0.13 15.88
CA HIS A 261 3.66 -0.37 17.14
C HIS A 261 5.13 -0.77 17.00
N VAL A 262 5.92 -0.47 18.02
CA VAL A 262 7.35 -0.78 18.08
C VAL A 262 7.68 -1.41 19.43
N ALA A 263 8.30 -2.58 19.47
CA ALA A 263 8.72 -3.23 20.73
C ALA A 263 10.13 -3.83 20.63
N PRO A 264 10.96 -3.74 21.69
CA PRO A 264 12.26 -4.42 21.74
C PRO A 264 12.06 -5.93 21.88
N PHE A 265 12.83 -6.72 21.13
CA PHE A 265 12.74 -8.19 21.19
C PHE A 265 14.09 -8.86 21.46
N THR A 266 14.02 -10.10 21.95
CA THR A 266 15.16 -11.02 22.02
C THR A 266 14.98 -12.20 21.07
N ASP A 267 15.92 -12.43 20.15
CA ASP A 267 15.94 -13.61 19.28
C ASP A 267 17.37 -13.88 18.82
N GLU A 268 18.11 -14.62 19.65
CA GLU A 268 19.50 -15.01 19.39
C GLU A 268 19.62 -15.85 18.11
N ALA A 269 18.64 -16.72 17.84
CA ALA A 269 18.65 -17.60 16.69
C ALA A 269 18.57 -16.79 15.38
N LEU A 270 17.65 -15.81 15.32
CA LEU A 270 17.55 -14.91 14.18
C LEU A 270 18.82 -14.08 13.97
N TYR A 271 19.39 -13.56 15.07
CA TYR A 271 20.62 -12.76 15.01
C TYR A 271 21.80 -13.58 14.48
N MET A 272 21.99 -14.80 15.00
CA MET A 272 23.04 -15.73 14.56
C MET A 272 22.82 -16.28 13.15
N GLU A 273 21.57 -16.35 12.67
CA GLU A 273 21.26 -16.72 11.29
C GLU A 273 21.85 -15.69 10.30
N GLN A 274 21.74 -14.39 10.57
CA GLN A 274 22.31 -13.36 9.67
C GLN A 274 23.83 -13.43 9.64
N TYR A 275 24.48 -13.63 10.80
CA TYR A 275 25.92 -13.88 10.85
C TYR A 275 26.32 -15.15 10.11
N SER A 276 25.55 -16.23 10.25
CA SER A 276 25.80 -17.50 9.57
C SER A 276 25.75 -17.36 8.05
N LYS A 277 24.82 -16.58 7.50
CA LYS A 277 24.77 -16.26 6.07
C LYS A 277 26.02 -15.50 5.63
N ALA A 278 26.44 -14.49 6.39
CA ALA A 278 27.64 -13.71 6.10
C ALA A 278 28.93 -14.54 6.17
N ASN A 279 28.95 -15.61 6.98
CA ASN A 279 30.12 -16.49 7.10
C ASN A 279 30.43 -17.28 5.82
N PHE A 280 29.52 -17.34 4.84
CA PHE A 280 29.88 -17.80 3.49
C PHE A 280 31.08 -17.03 2.93
N TRP A 281 31.19 -15.73 3.20
CA TRP A 281 32.29 -14.90 2.72
C TRP A 281 33.58 -15.08 3.53
N TYR A 282 33.53 -15.82 4.64
CA TYR A 282 34.70 -16.08 5.49
C TYR A 282 35.45 -17.34 5.04
N GLN A 283 35.85 -17.36 3.77
CA GLN A 283 36.56 -18.47 3.15
C GLN A 283 37.88 -17.99 2.53
N GLU A 284 38.99 -18.60 2.93
CA GLU A 284 40.33 -18.28 2.39
C GLU A 284 40.55 -18.82 0.97
N SER A 285 39.80 -19.86 0.56
CA SER A 285 39.99 -20.54 -0.73
C SER A 285 38.67 -21.12 -1.27
N PHE A 286 37.71 -20.25 -1.59
CA PHE A 286 36.51 -20.63 -2.33
C PHE A 286 36.88 -20.82 -3.80
N HIS A 287 36.99 -22.07 -4.25
CA HIS A 287 37.51 -22.41 -5.58
C HIS A 287 38.87 -21.75 -5.90
N GLY A 288 39.76 -21.63 -4.90
CA GLY A 288 41.07 -20.99 -5.06
C GLY A 288 41.07 -19.46 -4.91
N VAL A 289 39.93 -18.84 -4.55
CA VAL A 289 39.80 -17.39 -4.34
C VAL A 289 39.52 -17.07 -2.88
N ASN A 290 40.23 -16.09 -2.31
CA ASN A 290 39.99 -15.60 -0.95
C ASN A 290 38.85 -14.58 -0.95
N LEU A 291 37.76 -14.87 -0.22
CA LEU A 291 36.55 -14.04 -0.15
C LEU A 291 36.49 -13.14 1.09
N ILE A 292 37.42 -13.28 2.05
CA ILE A 292 37.33 -12.67 3.40
C ILE A 292 37.19 -11.14 3.35
N SER A 293 37.78 -10.49 2.35
CA SER A 293 37.70 -9.03 2.17
C SER A 293 36.26 -8.51 2.06
N LEU A 294 35.31 -9.35 1.64
CA LEU A 294 33.89 -8.99 1.47
C LEU A 294 33.02 -9.32 2.69
N ARG A 295 33.54 -10.02 3.71
CA ARG A 295 32.73 -10.45 4.87
C ARG A 295 32.06 -9.29 5.60
N ASN A 296 32.78 -8.21 5.88
CA ASN A 296 32.22 -7.07 6.62
C ASN A 296 31.12 -6.36 5.81
N ALA A 297 31.30 -6.27 4.49
CA ALA A 297 30.28 -5.74 3.60
C ALA A 297 29.03 -6.63 3.60
N ALA A 298 29.20 -7.96 3.55
CA ALA A 298 28.10 -8.92 3.61
C ALA A 298 27.36 -8.88 4.95
N VAL A 299 28.06 -8.85 6.10
CA VAL A 299 27.43 -8.68 7.42
C VAL A 299 26.59 -7.41 7.43
N THR A 300 27.15 -6.30 6.94
CA THR A 300 26.42 -5.04 6.85
C THR A 300 25.18 -5.21 6.00
N GLU A 301 25.29 -5.79 4.80
CA GLU A 301 24.16 -6.00 3.89
C GLU A 301 23.03 -6.83 4.52
N TYR A 302 23.34 -7.99 5.13
CA TYR A 302 22.32 -8.83 5.78
C TYR A 302 21.63 -8.12 6.95
N PHE A 303 22.39 -7.37 7.77
CA PHE A 303 21.82 -6.62 8.89
C PHE A 303 21.00 -5.40 8.44
N ARG A 304 21.15 -4.94 7.19
CA ARG A 304 20.34 -3.86 6.61
C ARG A 304 18.98 -4.34 6.10
N GLN A 305 18.73 -5.64 6.04
CA GLN A 305 17.45 -6.20 5.60
C GLN A 305 16.47 -6.28 6.78
N PRO A 306 15.31 -5.59 6.72
CA PRO A 306 14.22 -5.90 7.64
C PRO A 306 13.72 -7.33 7.40
N ILE A 307 13.51 -8.09 8.47
CA ILE A 307 13.00 -9.46 8.38
C ILE A 307 11.48 -9.43 8.43
N VAL A 308 10.83 -10.00 7.40
CA VAL A 308 9.38 -10.16 7.33
C VAL A 308 9.04 -11.61 7.67
N ASP A 309 8.47 -11.81 8.86
CA ASP A 309 7.92 -13.07 9.34
C ASP A 309 7.00 -12.83 10.55
N THR A 310 6.55 -13.92 11.19
CA THR A 310 5.82 -13.85 12.44
C THR A 310 6.65 -14.43 13.59
N PHE A 311 6.29 -14.08 14.81
CA PHE A 311 7.01 -14.48 16.01
C PHE A 311 6.07 -14.59 17.22
N ASP A 312 6.51 -15.35 18.22
CA ASP A 312 5.79 -15.45 19.49
C ASP A 312 5.96 -14.17 20.31
N ILE A 313 4.87 -13.51 20.72
CA ILE A 313 4.88 -12.25 21.46
C ILE A 313 5.76 -12.29 22.74
N ARG A 314 6.03 -13.47 23.32
CA ARG A 314 6.89 -13.62 24.51
C ARG A 314 8.34 -13.17 24.27
N ILE A 315 8.78 -13.04 23.03
CA ILE A 315 10.11 -12.50 22.73
C ILE A 315 10.20 -10.99 22.95
N CYS A 316 9.07 -10.28 23.03
CA CYS A 316 9.04 -8.84 23.31
C CYS A 316 9.35 -8.60 24.79
N LEU A 317 10.39 -7.80 25.05
CA LEU A 317 10.92 -7.56 26.39
C LEU A 317 10.24 -6.36 27.11
N ALA A 318 9.38 -5.62 26.40
CA ALA A 318 8.62 -4.49 26.94
C ALA A 318 7.29 -4.30 26.16
N LYS A 319 6.37 -3.53 26.75
CA LYS A 319 5.18 -3.02 26.06
C LYS A 319 5.61 -2.20 24.84
N SER A 320 4.85 -2.29 23.74
CA SER A 320 5.14 -1.52 22.54
C SER A 320 4.91 -0.01 22.74
N ASN A 321 5.78 0.81 22.16
CA ASN A 321 5.49 2.21 21.87
C ASN A 321 4.58 2.29 20.65
N LYS A 322 3.75 3.32 20.58
CA LYS A 322 2.77 3.51 19.51
C LYS A 322 2.96 4.87 18.84
N HIS A 323 3.07 4.87 17.51
CA HIS A 323 3.09 6.07 16.68
C HIS A 323 1.81 6.13 15.86
N VAL A 324 1.05 7.22 16.00
CA VAL A 324 -0.30 7.35 15.44
C VAL A 324 -0.29 8.34 14.29
N VAL A 325 -0.88 7.95 13.16
CA VAL A 325 -1.14 8.82 12.01
C VAL A 325 -2.65 8.91 11.80
N ASP A 326 -3.21 10.10 12.04
CA ASP A 326 -4.59 10.43 11.69
C ASP A 326 -4.63 10.86 10.22
N PHE A 327 -5.13 9.99 9.33
CA PHE A 327 -5.15 10.24 7.90
C PHE A 327 -6.08 11.40 7.52
N GLN A 328 -7.10 11.68 8.33
CA GLN A 328 -8.01 12.80 8.10
C GLN A 328 -7.26 14.14 8.23
N LYS A 329 -6.29 14.22 9.15
CA LYS A 329 -5.51 15.45 9.42
C LYS A 329 -4.13 15.50 8.77
N ALA A 330 -3.47 14.35 8.60
CA ALA A 330 -2.09 14.28 8.09
C ALA A 330 -1.95 14.84 6.67
N ARG A 331 -0.83 15.47 6.37
CA ARG A 331 -0.46 15.92 5.02
C ARG A 331 0.57 14.97 4.43
N GLU A 332 0.69 14.94 3.10
CA GLU A 332 1.70 14.11 2.43
C GLU A 332 3.12 14.35 2.95
N GLN A 333 3.47 15.62 3.20
CA GLN A 333 4.82 15.96 3.68
C GLN A 333 5.12 15.43 5.08
N ASP A 334 4.10 15.17 5.89
CA ASP A 334 4.25 14.61 7.23
C ASP A 334 4.76 13.15 7.16
N LEU A 335 4.61 12.48 6.01
CA LEU A 335 5.08 11.11 5.77
C LEU A 335 6.50 11.05 5.18
N HIS A 336 7.12 12.17 4.82
CA HIS A 336 8.45 12.15 4.19
C HIS A 336 9.56 11.83 5.19
N ILE A 337 9.43 12.34 6.42
CA ILE A 337 10.36 12.10 7.53
C ILE A 337 9.52 11.83 8.78
N ILE A 338 9.55 10.60 9.27
CA ILE A 338 8.78 10.16 10.44
C ILE A 338 9.77 9.88 11.57
N ASP A 339 9.77 10.74 12.60
CA ASP A 339 10.63 10.61 13.78
C ASP A 339 9.81 10.08 14.97
N ILE A 340 10.13 8.86 15.41
CA ILE A 340 9.41 8.15 16.46
C ILE A 340 10.33 8.00 17.68
N PRO A 341 10.20 8.85 18.72
CA PRO A 341 10.94 8.68 19.95
C PRO A 341 10.48 7.43 20.71
N LEU A 342 11.43 6.68 21.25
CA LEU A 342 11.16 5.44 21.97
C LEU A 342 11.55 5.57 23.44
N THR A 343 10.71 5.01 24.31
CA THR A 343 10.98 4.85 25.74
C THR A 343 10.23 3.63 26.23
N PHE A 344 10.99 2.61 26.61
CA PHE A 344 10.49 1.33 27.08
C PHE A 344 10.86 1.12 28.56
N SER A 345 9.90 0.68 29.36
CA SER A 345 10.17 0.10 30.67
C SER A 345 10.33 -1.41 30.51
N MET A 346 11.54 -1.92 30.72
CA MET A 346 11.86 -3.33 30.47
C MET A 346 11.12 -4.23 31.46
N MET A 347 10.32 -5.15 30.94
CA MET A 347 9.54 -6.09 31.74
C MET A 347 10.33 -7.36 32.08
N GLN A 348 11.40 -7.63 31.34
CA GLN A 348 12.27 -8.79 31.50
C GLN A 348 13.74 -8.39 31.28
N SER A 349 14.67 -9.15 31.87
CA SER A 349 16.11 -8.99 31.59
C SER A 349 16.50 -9.83 30.37
N GLY A 350 17.41 -9.34 29.53
CA GLY A 350 17.86 -10.07 28.35
C GLY A 350 18.68 -9.24 27.38
N LEU A 351 19.09 -9.84 26.27
CA LEU A 351 19.71 -9.14 25.14
C LEU A 351 18.62 -8.65 24.19
N VAL A 352 18.56 -7.34 23.97
CA VAL A 352 17.74 -6.72 22.94
C VAL A 352 18.47 -6.88 21.61
N HIS A 353 17.95 -7.74 20.75
CA HIS A 353 18.51 -8.03 19.42
C HIS A 353 18.01 -7.07 18.35
N GLY A 354 16.91 -6.36 18.60
CA GLY A 354 16.32 -5.44 17.65
C GLY A 354 14.99 -4.87 18.09
N LEU A 355 14.29 -4.26 17.13
CA LEU A 355 12.94 -3.73 17.26
C LEU A 355 11.99 -4.51 16.34
N ALA A 356 10.86 -4.92 16.88
CA ALA A 356 9.76 -5.54 16.17
C ALA A 356 8.67 -4.50 15.89
N PHE A 357 8.04 -4.62 14.73
CA PHE A 357 7.08 -3.68 14.19
C PHE A 357 5.84 -4.41 13.68
N TRP A 358 4.68 -3.86 14.00
CA TRP A 358 3.39 -4.23 13.44
C TRP A 358 2.50 -2.99 13.45
N PHE A 359 1.37 -3.04 12.76
CA PHE A 359 0.44 -1.93 12.73
C PHE A 359 -1.01 -2.35 12.92
N ASP A 360 -1.80 -1.43 13.45
CA ASP A 360 -3.25 -1.50 13.45
C ASP A 360 -3.79 -0.34 12.59
N VAL A 361 -4.89 -0.54 11.87
CA VAL A 361 -5.64 0.56 11.25
C VAL A 361 -7.07 0.56 11.77
N ALA A 362 -7.58 1.76 12.02
CA ALA A 362 -8.93 1.96 12.53
C ALA A 362 -9.82 2.63 11.48
N PHE A 363 -11.05 2.15 11.40
CA PHE A 363 -12.15 2.73 10.64
C PHE A 363 -13.08 3.40 11.64
N PHE A 364 -12.90 4.70 11.88
CA PHE A 364 -13.76 5.47 12.78
C PHE A 364 -14.96 5.99 12.00
N GLY A 365 -15.94 5.11 11.81
CA GLY A 365 -17.21 5.47 11.22
C GLY A 365 -18.16 6.15 12.19
N THR A 366 -19.33 6.56 11.67
CA THR A 366 -20.36 7.26 12.43
C THR A 366 -21.01 6.36 13.49
N ASN A 367 -21.16 5.06 13.22
CA ASN A 367 -21.89 4.15 14.09
C ASN A 367 -20.94 3.28 14.93
N ASN A 368 -19.84 2.81 14.35
CA ASN A 368 -18.92 1.86 14.96
C ASN A 368 -17.46 2.12 14.56
N SER A 369 -16.56 1.89 15.53
CA SER A 369 -15.12 1.79 15.29
C SER A 369 -14.75 0.34 15.01
N VAL A 370 -14.19 0.07 13.83
CA VAL A 370 -13.69 -1.25 13.45
C VAL A 370 -12.17 -1.20 13.31
N TRP A 371 -11.46 -2.24 13.74
CA TRP A 371 -10.00 -2.31 13.69
C TRP A 371 -9.53 -3.51 12.86
N LEU A 372 -8.56 -3.27 11.99
CA LEU A 372 -7.76 -4.30 11.34
C LEU A 372 -6.37 -4.28 11.99
N SER A 373 -5.98 -5.39 12.62
CA SER A 373 -4.69 -5.50 13.33
C SER A 373 -3.77 -6.50 12.63
N THR A 374 -2.48 -6.18 12.64
CA THR A 374 -1.39 -7.09 12.23
C THR A 374 -0.51 -7.49 13.41
N ALA A 375 -1.00 -7.33 14.64
CA ALA A 375 -0.25 -7.66 15.83
C ALA A 375 0.11 -9.16 15.88
N PRO A 376 1.27 -9.53 16.44
CA PRO A 376 1.66 -10.94 16.59
C PRO A 376 0.77 -11.71 17.58
N THR A 377 -0.15 -11.04 18.28
CA THR A 377 -1.18 -11.64 19.13
C THR A 377 -2.47 -11.97 18.38
N GLU A 378 -2.61 -11.46 17.16
CA GLU A 378 -3.79 -11.64 16.31
C GLU A 378 -3.54 -12.70 15.24
N ALA A 379 -4.62 -13.07 14.55
CA ALA A 379 -4.54 -14.00 13.44
C ALA A 379 -3.66 -13.43 12.30
N LEU A 380 -2.85 -14.31 11.69
CA LEU A 380 -1.82 -13.90 10.74
C LEU A 380 -2.43 -13.33 9.45
N THR A 381 -1.90 -12.18 9.02
CA THR A 381 -2.22 -11.54 7.75
C THR A 381 -1.02 -11.63 6.79
N HIS A 382 -1.23 -11.32 5.51
CA HIS A 382 -0.15 -11.34 4.52
C HIS A 382 0.95 -10.27 4.77
N TRP A 383 0.69 -9.28 5.63
CA TRP A 383 1.70 -8.30 6.04
C TRP A 383 2.72 -8.87 7.03
N TYR A 384 2.38 -9.96 7.72
CA TYR A 384 3.17 -10.49 8.83
C TYR A 384 3.53 -9.39 9.85
N GLN A 385 4.69 -9.52 10.48
CA GLN A 385 5.33 -8.47 11.25
C GLN A 385 6.73 -8.20 10.66
N VAL A 386 7.36 -7.11 11.08
CA VAL A 386 8.72 -6.75 10.62
C VAL A 386 9.66 -6.67 11.79
N ARG A 387 10.85 -7.26 11.68
CA ARG A 387 11.89 -7.22 12.71
C ARG A 387 13.16 -6.60 12.15
N CYS A 388 13.64 -5.56 12.81
CA CYS A 388 14.88 -4.87 12.45
C CYS A 388 15.93 -5.14 13.53
N LEU A 389 17.01 -5.84 13.17
CA LEU A 389 18.11 -6.13 14.07
C LEU A 389 18.95 -4.88 14.32
N VAL A 390 19.51 -4.75 15.52
CA VAL A 390 20.62 -3.82 15.76
C VAL A 390 21.95 -4.52 15.51
N GLN A 391 23.01 -3.76 15.19
CA GLN A 391 24.33 -4.33 14.92
C GLN A 391 24.97 -4.97 16.14
N THR A 392 24.72 -4.40 17.33
CA THR A 392 25.27 -4.90 18.60
C THR A 392 24.11 -5.05 19.59
N PRO A 393 23.76 -6.26 20.03
CA PRO A 393 22.68 -6.47 21.00
C PRO A 393 22.92 -5.72 22.30
N VAL A 394 21.85 -5.21 22.91
CA VAL A 394 21.91 -4.39 24.13
C VAL A 394 21.43 -5.21 25.32
N LEU A 395 22.31 -5.46 26.30
CA LEU A 395 21.93 -6.13 27.54
C LEU A 395 21.13 -5.18 28.43
N VAL A 396 19.90 -5.58 28.76
CA VAL A 396 19.00 -4.82 29.65
C VAL A 396 18.60 -5.65 30.86
N LYS A 397 18.31 -4.97 31.96
CA LYS A 397 17.71 -5.56 33.17
C LYS A 397 16.23 -5.23 33.27
N GLN A 398 15.46 -6.13 33.86
CA GLN A 398 14.07 -5.85 34.24
C GLN A 398 14.00 -4.59 35.11
N GLY A 399 13.00 -3.75 34.86
CA GLY A 399 12.81 -2.45 35.51
C GLY A 399 13.68 -1.33 34.94
N GLN A 400 14.68 -1.64 34.10
CA GLN A 400 15.51 -0.62 33.46
C GLN A 400 14.71 0.11 32.37
N THR A 401 15.07 1.37 32.11
CA THR A 401 14.54 2.11 30.98
C THR A 401 15.46 1.94 29.78
N LEU A 402 14.90 1.59 28.62
CA LEU A 402 15.56 1.61 27.32
C LEU A 402 14.96 2.75 26.50
N THR A 403 15.78 3.65 25.99
CA THR A 403 15.36 4.78 25.16
C THR A 403 15.89 4.64 23.74
N GLY A 404 15.41 5.45 22.82
CA GLY A 404 15.84 5.34 21.44
C GLY A 404 15.00 6.19 20.49
N LYS A 405 15.16 5.91 19.20
CA LYS A 405 14.27 6.43 18.17
C LYS A 405 14.24 5.53 16.95
N VAL A 406 13.16 5.65 16.18
CA VAL A 406 13.07 5.16 14.80
C VAL A 406 12.88 6.37 13.89
N LEU A 407 13.72 6.50 12.88
CA LEU A 407 13.62 7.56 11.89
C LEU A 407 13.42 6.93 10.51
N LEU A 408 12.23 7.08 9.94
CA LEU A 408 11.92 6.66 8.58
C LEU A 408 12.07 7.87 7.64
N ARG A 409 12.92 7.75 6.62
CA ARG A 409 13.05 8.75 5.55
C ARG A 409 12.64 8.18 4.22
N CYS A 410 11.65 8.79 3.57
CA CYS A 410 11.19 8.32 2.28
C CYS A 410 12.30 8.39 1.23
N ASN A 411 12.35 7.41 0.33
CA ASN A 411 13.28 7.39 -0.79
C ASN A 411 12.52 7.26 -2.12
N LYS A 412 13.23 7.47 -3.23
CA LYS A 412 12.62 7.48 -4.58
C LYS A 412 12.24 6.09 -5.10
N ARG A 413 12.59 5.02 -4.38
CA ARG A 413 12.25 3.62 -4.73
C ARG A 413 10.92 3.17 -4.11
N GLN A 414 10.03 4.11 -3.80
CA GLN A 414 8.73 3.87 -3.14
C GLN A 414 8.88 3.15 -1.80
N SER A 415 9.85 3.55 -0.98
CA SER A 415 10.10 2.94 0.32
C SER A 415 10.79 3.91 1.27
N TYR A 416 11.31 3.41 2.38
CA TYR A 416 11.95 4.18 3.44
C TYR A 416 13.33 3.62 3.78
N ASP A 417 14.27 4.53 4.02
CA ASP A 417 15.48 4.23 4.78
C ASP A 417 15.11 4.34 6.27
N VAL A 418 15.38 3.28 7.04
CA VAL A 418 14.94 3.17 8.44
C VAL A 418 16.16 3.18 9.36
N ASP A 419 16.39 4.28 10.08
CA ASP A 419 17.40 4.32 11.12
C ASP A 419 16.78 3.98 12.47
N ILE A 420 17.40 3.05 13.19
CA ILE A 420 17.04 2.71 14.56
C ILE A 420 18.20 3.01 15.50
N GLU A 421 17.85 3.49 16.68
CA GLU A 421 18.79 3.78 17.75
C GLU A 421 18.22 3.30 19.08
N LEU A 422 19.05 2.63 19.88
CA LEU A 422 18.75 2.17 21.24
C LEU A 422 19.84 2.65 22.20
N ASN A 423 19.43 3.21 23.33
CA ASN A 423 20.29 3.75 24.37
C ASN A 423 19.78 3.37 25.76
N ILE A 424 20.71 3.12 26.68
CA ILE A 424 20.40 3.00 28.11
C ILE A 424 20.76 4.31 28.81
N PRO A 425 19.80 5.04 29.40
CA PRO A 425 20.07 6.26 30.13
C PRO A 425 21.10 6.05 31.26
N GLY A 426 22.07 6.96 31.37
CA GLY A 426 23.12 6.91 32.38
C GLY A 426 24.28 5.96 32.05
N THR A 427 24.30 5.33 30.88
CA THR A 427 25.45 4.55 30.40
C THR A 427 25.91 5.04 29.02
N ASN A 428 27.08 4.57 28.58
CA ASN A 428 27.58 4.79 27.22
C ASN A 428 27.07 3.71 26.23
N THR A 429 26.10 2.90 26.65
CA THR A 429 25.56 1.82 25.81
C THR A 429 24.63 2.40 24.77
N LYS A 430 25.09 2.40 23.52
CA LYS A 430 24.34 2.81 22.34
C LYS A 430 24.48 1.73 21.27
N SER A 431 23.37 1.40 20.61
CA SER A 431 23.35 0.52 19.45
C SER A 431 22.48 1.13 18.37
N THR A 432 22.94 1.03 17.13
CA THR A 432 22.29 1.65 15.98
C THR A 432 22.28 0.70 14.79
N ASN A 433 21.34 0.91 13.88
CA ASN A 433 21.38 0.31 12.56
C ASN A 433 20.61 1.18 11.56
N SER A 434 20.92 1.04 10.28
CA SER A 434 20.23 1.70 9.17
C SER A 434 19.77 0.63 8.20
N LEU A 435 18.47 0.47 8.00
CA LEU A 435 17.88 -0.59 7.19
C LEU A 435 17.25 -0.04 5.91
N ASP A 436 17.17 -0.88 4.88
CA ASP A 436 16.50 -0.57 3.61
C ASP A 436 15.16 -1.32 3.53
N LEU A 437 14.06 -0.61 3.75
CA LEU A 437 12.72 -1.22 3.71
C LEU A 437 12.32 -1.69 2.31
N LYS A 438 13.05 -1.28 1.25
CA LYS A 438 12.83 -1.77 -0.11
C LYS A 438 13.36 -3.19 -0.30
N ASN A 439 14.31 -3.64 0.53
CA ASN A 439 14.96 -4.94 0.41
C ASN A 439 14.74 -5.83 1.65
N PRO A 440 13.49 -6.21 1.96
CA PRO A 440 13.21 -7.08 3.08
C PRO A 440 13.66 -8.52 2.82
N TYR A 441 14.00 -9.23 3.89
CA TYR A 441 14.21 -10.68 3.87
C TYR A 441 12.95 -11.40 4.36
N PHE A 442 12.29 -12.14 3.46
CA PHE A 442 11.14 -12.97 3.79
C PHE A 442 11.59 -14.29 4.42
N ARG A 443 11.26 -14.50 5.70
CA ARG A 443 11.73 -15.65 6.50
C ARG A 443 10.62 -16.65 6.83
N TYR A 444 9.41 -16.47 6.33
CA TYR A 444 8.28 -17.34 6.70
C TYR A 444 8.48 -18.80 6.22
N THR A 445 8.47 -19.74 7.17
CA THR A 445 8.70 -21.18 6.93
C THR A 445 7.42 -22.03 6.94
N GLY A 446 6.23 -21.41 6.92
CA GLY A 446 4.96 -22.13 6.68
C GLY A 446 4.18 -22.60 7.90
N GLN A 447 4.63 -22.33 9.13
CA GLN A 447 3.83 -22.62 10.33
C GLN A 447 2.86 -21.47 10.61
N THR A 448 1.57 -21.70 10.39
CA THR A 448 0.50 -20.77 10.76
C THR A 448 0.27 -20.79 12.28
N PRO A 449 0.45 -19.67 13.00
CA PRO A 449 -0.07 -19.54 14.35
C PRO A 449 -1.59 -19.76 14.33
N GLN A 450 -2.12 -20.60 15.23
CA GLN A 450 -3.56 -20.83 15.32
C GLN A 450 -4.25 -19.59 15.90
N PRO A 451 -5.33 -19.10 15.29
CA PRO A 451 -5.97 -17.85 15.66
C PRO A 451 -6.84 -17.99 16.94
N PRO A 452 -6.96 -16.94 17.76
CA PRO A 452 -8.18 -16.70 18.52
C PRO A 452 -9.28 -16.17 17.59
N ALA A 453 -10.51 -16.66 17.73
CA ALA A 453 -11.67 -16.02 17.10
C ALA A 453 -12.00 -14.74 17.88
N GLY A 454 -11.89 -13.58 17.25
CA GLY A 454 -12.19 -12.32 17.93
C GLY A 454 -12.57 -11.19 16.98
N ASN A 455 -13.68 -10.53 17.28
CA ASN A 455 -14.03 -9.23 16.75
C ASN A 455 -13.64 -8.17 17.79
N SER A 456 -13.08 -7.04 17.37
CA SER A 456 -12.55 -6.03 18.29
C SER A 456 -13.06 -4.63 17.96
N ASN A 457 -13.72 -3.99 18.93
CA ASN A 457 -14.18 -2.58 18.85
C ASN A 457 -13.14 -1.60 19.43
N GLN A 458 -12.00 -2.10 19.90
CA GLN A 458 -10.85 -1.37 20.42
C GLN A 458 -9.58 -1.97 19.81
N SER A 459 -8.44 -1.24 19.84
CA SER A 459 -7.16 -1.78 19.34
C SER A 459 -6.84 -3.10 20.06
N PRO A 460 -6.64 -4.21 19.31
CA PRO A 460 -6.22 -5.47 19.91
C PRO A 460 -4.85 -5.37 20.59
N SER A 461 -3.92 -4.62 20.00
CA SER A 461 -2.60 -4.36 20.57
C SER A 461 -2.71 -3.67 21.94
N ASP A 462 -3.51 -2.61 22.04
CA ASP A 462 -3.71 -1.90 23.31
C ASP A 462 -4.40 -2.79 24.35
N SER A 463 -5.40 -3.56 23.93
CA SER A 463 -6.16 -4.48 24.79
C SER A 463 -5.25 -5.54 25.41
N TYR A 464 -4.40 -6.19 24.60
CA TYR A 464 -3.41 -7.15 25.06
C TYR A 464 -2.49 -6.51 26.11
N TRP A 465 -1.85 -5.40 25.77
CA TRP A 465 -0.88 -4.78 26.68
C TRP A 465 -1.49 -4.25 27.98
N ASN A 466 -2.75 -3.80 27.95
CA ASN A 466 -3.46 -3.40 29.15
C ASN A 466 -3.83 -4.59 30.05
N SER A 467 -4.14 -5.75 29.45
CA SER A 467 -4.38 -6.99 30.21
C SER A 467 -3.12 -7.51 30.92
N VAL A 468 -1.96 -7.40 30.26
CA VAL A 468 -0.66 -7.76 30.84
C VAL A 468 -0.30 -6.81 31.99
N ALA A 469 -0.50 -5.50 31.82
CA ALA A 469 -0.23 -4.50 32.85
C ALA A 469 -1.07 -4.67 34.13
N THR A 470 -2.28 -5.24 34.00
CA THR A 470 -3.21 -5.47 35.12
C THR A 470 -3.05 -6.85 35.78
N GLY A 471 -2.12 -7.69 35.31
CA GLY A 471 -1.82 -9.01 35.92
C GLY A 471 -2.86 -10.11 35.64
N ASN A 472 -3.87 -9.83 34.82
CA ASN A 472 -5.03 -10.71 34.61
C ASN A 472 -4.74 -11.98 33.77
N LEU A 473 -3.58 -12.08 33.12
CA LEU A 473 -3.17 -13.26 32.33
C LEU A 473 -2.56 -14.39 33.17
N SER A 474 -2.37 -14.22 34.48
CA SER A 474 -1.69 -15.20 35.33
C SER A 474 -2.47 -16.51 35.57
N ASN A 475 -3.76 -16.59 35.23
CA ASN A 475 -4.61 -17.75 35.59
C ASN A 475 -5.07 -18.66 34.44
N ASN A 476 -4.82 -18.35 33.16
CA ASN A 476 -5.41 -19.13 32.05
C ASN A 476 -4.41 -19.89 31.16
N CYS A 477 -3.11 -19.86 31.49
CA CYS A 477 -2.06 -20.54 30.71
C CYS A 477 -1.29 -21.64 31.48
N LEU A 478 -1.72 -21.99 32.70
CA LEU A 478 -1.09 -23.04 33.52
C LEU A 478 -1.67 -24.46 33.33
N SER A 479 -2.56 -24.70 32.36
CA SER A 479 -3.11 -26.05 32.10
C SER A 479 -2.75 -26.64 30.73
N GLY A 480 -1.75 -26.10 30.03
CA GLY A 480 -1.21 -26.69 28.79
C GLY A 480 0.13 -27.35 29.07
N ASN A 481 0.20 -28.68 28.87
CA ASN A 481 1.36 -29.54 29.09
C ASN A 481 2.72 -28.88 28.82
N GLN A 482 3.61 -28.97 29.82
CA GLN A 482 5.05 -28.81 29.64
C GLN A 482 5.55 -29.85 28.63
N SER A 483 5.79 -29.41 27.39
CA SER A 483 6.58 -30.16 26.43
C SER A 483 7.38 -29.16 25.61
N SER A 484 8.67 -29.07 25.94
CA SER A 484 9.66 -28.30 25.21
C SER A 484 9.72 -28.77 23.76
N TYR A 485 9.23 -27.96 22.83
CA TYR A 485 9.52 -28.12 21.40
C TYR A 485 10.31 -26.92 20.93
N ILE A 486 11.62 -27.16 20.83
CA ILE A 486 12.63 -26.29 20.23
C ILE A 486 12.52 -26.44 18.71
N ASN A 487 12.58 -25.30 18.00
CA ASN A 487 12.60 -25.13 16.55
C ASN A 487 13.09 -26.35 15.77
N GLY A 488 12.18 -26.96 15.02
CA GLY A 488 12.44 -28.12 14.18
C GLY A 488 13.31 -27.78 12.98
N ILE A 489 14.58 -28.16 13.05
CA ILE A 489 15.32 -28.62 11.88
C ILE A 489 15.11 -30.14 11.83
N LEU A 490 14.38 -30.63 10.84
CA LEU A 490 14.46 -32.03 10.45
C LEU A 490 14.69 -32.12 8.94
N ASN A 491 15.94 -32.42 8.58
CA ASN A 491 16.27 -33.06 7.32
C ASN A 491 15.73 -34.49 7.36
N GLY A 492 14.90 -34.89 6.40
CA GLY A 492 14.54 -36.28 6.23
C GLY A 492 13.17 -36.51 5.59
N LEU A 493 13.20 -36.90 4.32
CA LEU A 493 12.18 -37.60 3.54
C LEU A 493 11.06 -38.24 4.38
N THR A 494 9.84 -37.74 4.27
CA THR A 494 8.62 -38.54 4.50
C THR A 494 7.52 -38.11 3.51
N ASP A 495 7.08 -39.07 2.69
CA ASP A 495 5.88 -39.00 1.87
C ASP A 495 4.67 -38.76 2.78
N ASN A 496 3.85 -37.76 2.46
CA ASN A 496 2.51 -37.63 3.04
C ASN A 496 1.52 -37.16 1.97
N THR A 497 0.85 -38.13 1.37
CA THR A 497 -0.43 -37.96 0.69
C THR A 497 -1.51 -37.75 1.75
N GLN A 498 -1.88 -36.49 2.01
CA GLN A 498 -3.14 -36.18 2.70
C GLN A 498 -3.95 -35.18 1.88
N VAL A 499 -5.12 -35.68 1.45
CA VAL A 499 -6.15 -34.96 0.73
C VAL A 499 -6.71 -33.88 1.66
N ILE A 500 -6.55 -32.61 1.26
CA ILE A 500 -7.16 -31.47 1.93
C ILE A 500 -8.67 -31.53 1.68
N ALA A 501 -9.44 -31.85 2.71
CA ALA A 501 -10.88 -31.63 2.72
C ALA A 501 -11.14 -30.12 2.84
N GLN A 502 -11.64 -29.51 1.77
CA GLN A 502 -12.20 -28.15 1.81
C GLN A 502 -13.35 -28.11 2.82
N GLN A 503 -13.13 -27.45 3.96
CA GLN A 503 -14.22 -27.11 4.86
C GLN A 503 -14.97 -25.90 4.30
N GLY A 504 -16.29 -26.06 4.20
CA GLY A 504 -17.20 -25.19 3.50
C GLY A 504 -17.23 -23.76 4.02
N VAL A 505 -17.41 -22.85 3.07
CA VAL A 505 -17.76 -21.44 3.27
C VAL A 505 -18.98 -21.36 4.19
N VAL A 506 -18.81 -20.77 5.38
CA VAL A 506 -19.94 -20.41 6.23
C VAL A 506 -20.69 -19.29 5.54
N GLN A 507 -21.82 -19.61 4.93
CA GLN A 507 -22.79 -18.64 4.41
C GLN A 507 -23.34 -17.83 5.59
N THR A 508 -22.77 -16.66 5.86
CA THR A 508 -23.54 -15.55 6.43
C THR A 508 -24.48 -15.04 5.33
N ASN A 509 -25.69 -14.59 5.69
CA ASN A 509 -26.76 -14.15 4.77
C ASN A 509 -26.30 -12.99 3.86
N LEU A 510 -25.57 -13.31 2.81
CA LEU A 510 -25.14 -12.38 1.76
C LEU A 510 -26.31 -12.23 0.77
N ILE A 511 -26.80 -11.00 0.60
CA ILE A 511 -27.66 -10.65 -0.52
C ILE A 511 -26.75 -10.61 -1.76
N PRO A 512 -26.93 -11.48 -2.76
CA PRO A 512 -26.16 -11.41 -3.99
C PRO A 512 -26.46 -10.09 -4.71
N LEU A 513 -25.44 -9.38 -5.20
CA LEU A 513 -25.60 -8.10 -5.91
C LEU A 513 -26.54 -8.21 -7.14
N TRP A 514 -26.72 -9.41 -7.69
CA TRP A 514 -27.64 -9.71 -8.80
C TRP A 514 -29.12 -9.86 -8.39
N SER A 515 -29.46 -9.64 -7.12
CA SER A 515 -30.83 -9.78 -6.59
C SER A 515 -31.57 -8.45 -6.38
N GLN A 516 -31.00 -7.33 -6.83
CA GLN A 516 -31.69 -6.04 -6.92
C GLN A 516 -31.91 -5.61 -8.37
#